data_AF-A0A0G1CDA9-F1
#
_entry.id   AF-A0A0G1CDA9-F1
#
_cell.length_a   1.000
_cell.length_b   1.000
_cell.length_c   1.000
_cell.angle_alpha   90.00
_cell.angle_beta   90.00
_cell.angle_gamma   90.00
#
_symmetry.space_group_name_H-M   'P 1'
#
loop_
_entity.id
_entity.type
_entity.pdbx_description
1 polymer ?
#
loop_
_entity_poly.entity_id
_entity_poly.type
_entity_poly.pdbx_seq_one_letter_code
_entity_poly.pdbx_strand_id
1 'polypeptide(L)'
;MEDLKATAKIMKKINPYRMVLSSFTPYPGTEEYDRARSAGVLPEKINWGMYDHNSPHNFFMKNVSKEDYRKFFNDLSDWVSMRNTHRIRGKELFYLTHPVSFVRKFFKFAKKRI
;
A
#
# COMPACT_ATOMS: atom_id res chain seq x y z
N MET A 1 6.22 -17.04 0.84
CA MET A 1 5.26 -16.60 1.89
C MET A 1 5.98 -16.05 3.13
N GLU A 2 7.09 -16.64 3.54
CA GLU A 2 7.90 -16.16 4.67
C GLU A 2 8.29 -14.68 4.55
N ASP A 3 8.85 -14.27 3.40
CA ASP A 3 9.27 -12.88 3.16
C ASP A 3 8.13 -11.86 3.23
N LEU A 4 6.94 -12.23 2.75
CA LEU A 4 5.73 -11.40 2.83
C LEU A 4 5.35 -11.18 4.31
N LYS A 5 5.37 -12.24 5.12
CA LYS A 5 5.08 -12.16 6.56
C LYS A 5 6.15 -11.37 7.31
N ALA A 6 7.42 -11.53 6.95
CA ALA A 6 8.53 -10.75 7.50
C ALA A 6 8.36 -9.26 7.20
N THR A 7 8.01 -8.91 5.95
CA THR A 7 7.71 -7.54 5.53
C THR A 7 6.57 -6.95 6.36
N ALA A 8 5.46 -7.68 6.53
CA ALA A 8 4.34 -7.23 7.36
C ALA A 8 4.75 -7.00 8.83
N LYS A 9 5.63 -7.87 9.38
CA LYS A 9 6.17 -7.71 10.73
C LYS A 9 7.02 -6.43 10.85
N ILE A 10 7.86 -6.15 9.86
CA ILE A 10 8.68 -4.93 9.80
C ILE A 10 7.79 -3.68 9.70
N MET A 11 6.77 -3.69 8.83
CA MET A 11 5.82 -2.58 8.70
C MET A 11 5.13 -2.26 10.04
N LYS A 12 4.69 -3.30 10.76
CA LYS A 12 4.10 -3.19 12.10
C LYS A 12 5.08 -2.63 13.13
N LYS A 13 6.34 -3.04 13.08
CA LYS A 13 7.42 -2.56 13.97
C LYS A 13 7.79 -1.11 13.72
N ILE A 14 8.01 -0.71 12.46
CA ILE A 14 8.38 0.67 12.09
C ILE A 14 7.22 1.63 12.38
N ASN A 15 5.99 1.19 12.10
CA ASN A 15 4.77 1.95 12.35
C ASN A 15 4.83 3.42 11.81
N PRO A 16 5.18 3.64 10.52
CA PRO A 16 5.44 4.97 9.94
C PRO A 16 4.17 5.84 9.89
N TYR A 17 4.27 7.16 9.71
CA TYR A 17 3.07 8.02 9.75
C TYR A 17 1.91 7.53 8.86
N ARG A 18 2.21 7.19 7.61
CA ARG A 18 1.28 6.60 6.63
C ARG A 18 1.91 5.35 6.04
N MET A 19 1.10 4.33 5.78
CA MET A 19 1.52 3.13 5.04
C MET A 19 0.77 3.08 3.71
N VAL A 20 1.45 2.70 2.64
CA VAL A 20 0.87 2.44 1.33
C VAL A 20 1.32 1.05 0.93
N LEU A 21 0.37 0.23 0.49
CA LEU A 21 0.63 -1.13 0.03
C LEU A 21 0.38 -1.16 -1.47
N SER A 22 1.28 -1.80 -2.20
CA SER A 22 1.16 -1.99 -3.65
C SER A 22 1.56 -3.41 -3.99
N SER A 23 0.81 -4.04 -4.89
CA SER A 23 1.14 -5.33 -5.47
C SER A 23 2.12 -5.15 -6.62
N PHE A 24 3.08 -6.07 -6.72
CA PHE A 24 4.01 -6.10 -7.84
C PHE A 24 3.23 -6.23 -9.16
N THR A 25 3.54 -5.35 -10.11
CA THR A 25 2.86 -5.26 -11.41
C THR A 25 3.93 -5.02 -12.48
N PRO A 26 4.33 -6.05 -13.24
CA PRO A 26 5.38 -5.89 -14.23
C PRO A 26 4.83 -5.18 -15.47
N TYR A 27 5.25 -3.96 -15.77
CA TYR A 27 4.69 -3.21 -16.90
C TYR A 27 5.40 -3.54 -18.22
N PRO A 28 4.69 -3.57 -19.38
CA PRO A 28 5.33 -3.77 -20.68
C PRO A 28 6.49 -2.81 -20.93
N GLY A 29 7.59 -3.33 -21.47
CA GLY A 29 8.83 -2.57 -21.68
C GLY A 29 9.79 -2.53 -20.49
N THR A 30 9.44 -3.19 -19.38
CA THR A 30 10.36 -3.41 -18.24
C THR A 30 11.01 -4.78 -18.30
N GLU A 31 12.22 -4.91 -17.74
CA GLU A 31 12.89 -6.21 -17.63
C GLU A 31 12.06 -7.20 -16.81
N GLU A 32 11.35 -6.70 -15.80
CA GLU A 32 10.45 -7.48 -14.96
C GLU A 32 9.30 -8.10 -15.76
N TYR A 33 8.79 -7.40 -16.77
CA TYR A 33 7.77 -7.95 -17.67
C TYR A 33 8.31 -9.07 -18.53
N ASP A 34 9.50 -8.91 -19.10
CA ASP A 34 10.13 -9.96 -19.90
C ASP A 34 10.42 -11.19 -19.04
N ARG A 35 10.93 -10.99 -17.82
CA ARG A 35 11.14 -12.07 -16.84
C ARG A 35 9.82 -12.74 -16.46
N ALA A 36 8.75 -11.99 -16.18
CA ALA A 36 7.44 -12.53 -15.85
C ALA A 36 6.83 -13.32 -17.02
N ARG A 37 7.03 -12.85 -18.25
CA ARG A 37 6.60 -13.52 -19.48
C ARG A 37 7.35 -14.82 -19.70
N SER A 38 8.69 -14.80 -19.65
CA SER A 38 9.53 -16.00 -19.78
C SER A 38 9.28 -17.01 -18.66
N ALA A 39 8.92 -16.52 -17.48
CA ALA A 39 8.50 -17.37 -16.37
C ALA A 39 7.08 -17.95 -16.55
N GLY A 40 6.26 -17.48 -17.49
CA GLY A 40 4.89 -17.95 -17.66
C GLY A 40 3.96 -17.62 -16.49
N VAL A 41 4.25 -16.55 -15.75
CA VAL A 41 3.39 -16.08 -14.64
C VAL A 41 2.43 -14.96 -15.07
N LEU A 42 2.61 -14.42 -16.28
CA LEU A 42 1.64 -13.51 -16.88
C LEU A 42 0.43 -14.29 -17.39
N PRO A 43 -0.80 -13.75 -17.25
CA PRO A 43 -1.98 -14.36 -17.84
C PRO A 43 -1.91 -14.26 -19.37
N GLU A 44 -2.48 -15.26 -20.06
CA GLU A 44 -2.52 -15.31 -21.53
C GLU A 44 -3.23 -14.09 -22.13
N LYS A 45 -4.31 -13.63 -21.48
CA LYS A 45 -4.97 -12.35 -21.78
C LYS A 45 -4.86 -11.42 -20.59
N ILE A 46 -4.18 -10.30 -20.80
CA ILE A 46 -4.08 -9.22 -19.81
C ILE A 46 -5.27 -8.27 -20.00
N ASN A 47 -6.06 -8.09 -18.95
CA ASN A 47 -7.02 -6.99 -18.89
C ASN A 47 -6.29 -5.73 -18.40
N TRP A 48 -5.86 -4.90 -19.34
CA TRP A 48 -5.11 -3.67 -19.05
C TRP A 48 -5.85 -2.69 -18.13
N GLY A 49 -7.18 -2.68 -18.15
CA GLY A 49 -7.98 -1.85 -17.22
C GLY A 49 -7.90 -2.29 -15.76
N MET A 50 -7.51 -3.55 -15.52
CA MET A 50 -7.32 -4.12 -14.17
C MET A 50 -5.84 -4.34 -13.83
N TYR A 51 -4.93 -3.89 -14.70
CA TYR A 51 -3.48 -4.09 -14.60
C TYR A 51 -2.82 -2.91 -13.87
N ASP A 52 -3.20 -2.73 -12.61
CA ASP A 52 -2.72 -1.65 -11.74
C ASP A 52 -2.09 -2.21 -10.45
N HIS A 53 -1.13 -1.49 -9.88
CA HIS A 53 -0.41 -1.85 -8.66
C HIS A 53 -1.28 -1.89 -7.40
N ASN A 54 -2.53 -1.43 -7.45
CA ASN A 54 -3.52 -1.58 -6.38
C ASN A 54 -4.57 -2.66 -6.70
N SER A 55 -4.46 -3.34 -7.84
CA SER A 55 -5.39 -4.38 -8.24
C SER A 55 -5.25 -5.62 -7.34
N PRO A 56 -6.35 -6.09 -6.72
CA PRO A 56 -6.34 -7.32 -5.92
C PRO A 56 -6.31 -8.58 -6.78
N HIS A 57 -6.38 -8.42 -8.11
CA HIS A 57 -6.35 -9.52 -9.08
C HIS A 57 -4.94 -9.87 -9.54
N ASN A 58 -3.96 -9.00 -9.25
CA ASN A 58 -2.57 -9.19 -9.63
C ASN A 58 -1.94 -10.32 -8.83
N PHE A 59 -1.40 -11.30 -9.54
CA PHE A 59 -0.70 -12.43 -8.96
C PHE A 59 0.30 -12.98 -9.99
N PHE A 60 1.60 -12.86 -9.69
CA PHE A 60 2.68 -13.19 -10.62
C PHE A 60 3.76 -14.08 -9.97
N MET A 61 3.39 -14.88 -8.97
CA MET A 61 4.32 -15.74 -8.22
C MET A 61 4.10 -17.22 -8.53
N LYS A 62 5.18 -18.02 -8.49
CA LYS A 62 5.11 -19.49 -8.67
C LYS A 62 5.08 -20.28 -7.36
N ASN A 63 5.75 -19.74 -6.32
CA ASN A 63 6.07 -20.50 -5.10
C ASN A 63 5.03 -20.35 -3.99
N VAL A 64 3.88 -19.75 -4.30
CA VAL A 64 2.80 -19.45 -3.35
C VAL A 64 1.48 -19.70 -4.10
N SER A 65 0.44 -20.20 -3.44
CA SER A 65 -0.88 -20.30 -4.07
C SER A 65 -1.51 -18.92 -4.26
N LYS A 66 -2.36 -18.77 -5.28
CA LYS A 66 -3.07 -17.51 -5.51
C LYS A 66 -4.00 -17.18 -4.34
N GLU A 67 -4.62 -18.20 -3.76
CA GLU A 67 -5.55 -18.13 -2.65
C GLU A 67 -4.86 -17.64 -1.38
N ASP A 68 -3.72 -18.23 -1.03
CA ASP A 68 -2.95 -17.84 0.16
C ASP A 68 -2.42 -16.42 0.03
N TYR A 69 -1.93 -16.05 -1.17
CA TYR A 69 -1.49 -14.69 -1.43
C TYR A 69 -2.65 -13.69 -1.30
N ARG A 70 -3.79 -13.96 -1.94
CA ARG A 70 -4.96 -13.06 -1.89
C ARG A 70 -5.45 -12.90 -0.46
N LYS A 71 -5.57 -13.99 0.29
CA LYS A 71 -5.96 -13.92 1.70
C LYS A 71 -4.98 -13.05 2.49
N PHE A 72 -3.68 -13.32 2.37
CA PHE A 72 -2.64 -12.55 3.07
C PHE A 72 -2.66 -11.06 2.70
N PHE A 73 -2.74 -10.75 1.40
CA PHE A 73 -2.71 -9.37 0.91
C PHE A 73 -3.95 -8.59 1.35
N ASN A 74 -5.13 -9.21 1.33
CA ASN A 74 -6.36 -8.61 1.84
C ASN A 74 -6.26 -8.35 3.35
N ASP A 75 -5.85 -9.35 4.14
CA ASP A 75 -5.69 -9.21 5.59
C ASP A 75 -4.70 -8.07 5.94
N LEU A 76 -3.61 -7.93 5.17
CA LEU A 76 -2.65 -6.85 5.34
C LEU A 76 -3.19 -5.49 4.90
N SER A 77 -3.90 -5.44 3.77
CA SER A 77 -4.52 -4.22 3.25
C SER A 77 -5.55 -3.64 4.22
N ASP A 78 -6.41 -4.49 4.77
CA ASP A 78 -7.42 -4.09 5.76
C ASP A 78 -6.77 -3.54 7.03
N TRP A 79 -5.72 -4.22 7.51
CA TRP A 79 -4.95 -3.72 8.64
C TRP A 79 -4.30 -2.36 8.35
N VAL A 80 -3.70 -2.17 7.18
CA VAL A 80 -3.11 -0.88 6.76
C VAL A 80 -4.17 0.22 6.70
N SER A 81 -5.32 -0.06 6.08
CA SER A 81 -6.42 0.88 5.91
C SER A 81 -6.99 1.33 7.25
N MET A 82 -7.30 0.38 8.13
CA MET A 82 -7.79 0.64 9.48
C MET A 82 -6.79 1.49 10.27
N ARG A 83 -5.51 1.12 10.26
CA ARG A 83 -4.46 1.83 10.99
C ARG A 83 -4.28 3.27 10.48
N ASN A 84 -4.24 3.47 9.16
CA ASN A 84 -4.15 4.80 8.57
C ASN A 84 -5.36 5.66 8.97
N THR A 85 -6.57 5.09 8.91
CA THR A 85 -7.82 5.77 9.28
C THR A 85 -7.82 6.20 10.75
N HIS A 86 -7.44 5.31 11.68
CA HIS A 86 -7.34 5.66 13.10
C HIS A 86 -6.37 6.82 13.36
N ARG A 87 -5.24 6.88 12.65
CA ARG A 87 -4.30 8.00 12.78
C ARG A 87 -4.82 9.31 12.22
N ILE A 88 -5.54 9.28 11.09
CA ILE A 88 -6.19 10.46 10.51
C ILE A 88 -7.23 11.00 11.49
N ARG A 89 -8.15 10.14 11.95
CA ARG A 89 -9.18 10.51 12.93
C ARG A 89 -8.59 11.05 14.23
N GLY A 90 -7.52 10.43 14.75
CA GLY A 90 -6.84 10.93 15.95
C GLY A 90 -6.27 12.34 15.77
N LYS A 91 -5.77 12.67 14.59
CA LYS A 91 -5.31 14.04 14.28
C LYS A 91 -6.45 15.02 14.13
N GLU A 92 -7.54 14.64 13.47
CA GLU A 92 -8.74 15.48 13.34
C GLU A 92 -9.32 15.79 14.73
N LEU A 93 -9.47 14.77 15.57
CA LEU A 93 -9.93 14.92 16.95
C LEU A 93 -9.01 15.82 17.78
N PHE A 94 -7.69 15.70 17.60
CA PHE A 94 -6.72 16.57 18.25
C PHE A 94 -6.93 18.05 17.87
N TYR A 95 -7.17 18.35 16.59
CA TYR A 95 -7.41 19.73 16.17
C TYR A 95 -8.77 20.27 16.61
N LEU A 96 -9.80 19.43 16.71
CA LEU A 96 -11.09 19.80 17.27
C LEU A 96 -11.00 20.15 18.76
N THR A 97 -10.21 19.39 19.52
CA THR A 97 -10.02 19.59 20.96
C THR A 97 -8.98 20.66 21.30
N HIS A 98 -8.09 21.01 20.37
CA HIS A 98 -7.03 22.00 20.55
C HIS A 98 -7.05 23.05 19.42
N PRO A 99 -8.08 23.91 19.35
CA PRO A 99 -8.29 24.84 18.23
C PRO A 99 -7.14 25.85 18.06
N VAL A 100 -6.50 26.28 19.16
CA VAL A 100 -5.34 27.17 19.12
C VAL A 100 -4.16 26.52 18.39
N SER A 101 -3.96 25.21 18.54
CA SER A 101 -2.91 24.46 17.84
C SER A 101 -3.17 24.38 16.34
N PHE A 102 -4.44 24.31 15.92
CA PHE A 102 -4.83 24.37 14.53
C PHE A 102 -4.54 25.75 13.92
N VAL A 103 -4.99 26.83 14.58
CA VAL A 103 -4.75 28.21 14.15
C VAL A 103 -3.25 28.52 14.07
N ARG A 104 -2.47 28.12 15.08
CA ARG A 104 -1.01 28.29 15.09
C ARG A 104 -0.32 27.58 13.92
N LYS A 105 -0.78 26.38 13.56
CA LYS A 105 -0.28 25.64 12.39
C LYS A 105 -0.60 26.36 11.09
N PHE A 106 -1.81 26.90 10.96
CA PHE A 106 -2.24 27.67 9.79
C PHE A 106 -1.37 28.92 9.58
N PHE A 107 -1.18 29.74 10.62
CA PHE A 107 -0.33 30.93 10.53
C PHE A 107 1.14 30.59 10.23
N LYS A 108 1.66 29.51 10.80
CA LYS A 108 3.03 29.04 10.49
C LYS A 108 3.18 28.63 9.02
N PHE A 109 2.12 28.12 8.41
CA PHE A 109 2.10 27.75 6.99
C PHE A 109 2.00 28.98 6.08
N ALA A 110 1.13 29.94 6.43
CA ALA A 110 0.98 31.21 5.70
C ALA A 110 2.29 32.03 5.71
N LYS A 111 2.97 32.11 6.85
CA LYS A 111 4.25 32.83 7.00
C LYS A 111 5.43 32.19 6.26
N LYS A 112 5.28 30.95 5.78
CA LYS A 112 6.32 30.22 5.03
C LYS A 112 6.14 30.36 3.50
N ARG A 113 5.04 30.98 3.06
CA ARG A 113 4.69 31.23 1.65
C ARG A 113 4.82 32.70 1.26
N ILE A 114 5.22 33.56 2.20
CA ILE A 114 5.63 34.95 2.03
C ILE A 114 7.14 34.98 2.23
#